data_AF-A0A510IWT2-F1
#
_entry.id   AF-A0A510IWT2-F1
#
_cell.length_a   1.000
_cell.length_b   1.000
_cell.length_c   1.000
_cell.angle_alpha   90.00
_cell.angle_beta   90.00
_cell.angle_gamma   90.00
#
_symmetry.space_group_name_H-M   'P 1'
#
loop_
_entity.id
_entity.type
_entity.pdbx_description
1 polymer ?
#
loop_
_entity_poly.entity_id
_entity_poly.type
_entity_poly.pdbx_seq_one_letter_code
_entity_poly.pdbx_strand_id
1 'polypeptide(L)'
;MLEGIHKADYVLTHIKEMNTSLCDWETRMVLEAITREAERLKSICETSEDEDEVADAGNDYLEVIGLKERLENQAIEVFGQEITNFSREPL
;
A
#
# COMPACT_ATOMS: atom_id res chain seq x y z
N MET A 1 -10.17 15.31 -50.95
CA MET A 1 -10.09 13.96 -50.38
C MET A 1 -9.17 14.04 -49.18
N LEU A 2 -9.76 13.87 -47.99
CA LEU A 2 -9.06 13.67 -46.72
C LEU A 2 -8.57 12.23 -46.65
N GLU A 3 -7.39 11.99 -46.06
CA GLU A 3 -6.96 10.77 -45.35
C GLU A 3 -5.46 10.95 -45.06
N GLY A 4 -4.92 10.85 -43.85
CA GLY A 4 -5.47 10.56 -42.54
C GLY A 4 -4.26 10.56 -41.60
N ILE A 5 -4.18 11.53 -40.70
CA ILE A 5 -3.21 11.51 -39.60
C ILE A 5 -3.90 10.71 -38.49
N HIS A 6 -3.46 9.47 -38.25
CA HIS A 6 -3.71 8.79 -36.98
C HIS A 6 -2.41 8.82 -36.19
N LYS A 7 -2.22 9.92 -35.45
CA LYS A 7 -1.43 9.86 -34.23
C LYS A 7 -2.20 8.95 -33.30
N ALA A 8 -1.62 7.80 -32.97
CA ALA A 8 -2.11 7.00 -31.86
C ALA A 8 -2.00 7.86 -30.61
N ASP A 9 -3.12 8.41 -30.17
CA ASP A 9 -3.24 9.03 -28.86
C ASP A 9 -3.03 7.93 -27.83
N TYR A 10 -1.80 7.81 -27.32
CA TYR A 10 -1.54 7.08 -26.08
C TYR A 10 -2.42 7.72 -25.02
N VAL A 11 -3.43 6.99 -24.54
CA VAL A 11 -4.20 7.38 -23.36
C VAL A 11 -3.22 7.33 -22.19
N LEU A 12 -2.62 8.47 -21.86
CA LEU A 12 -1.97 8.69 -20.57
C LEU A 12 -3.07 8.49 -19.51
N THR A 13 -3.13 7.30 -18.92
CA THR A 13 -3.96 7.04 -17.74
C THR A 13 -3.53 8.06 -16.69
N HIS A 14 -4.39 9.05 -16.44
CA HIS A 14 -4.12 10.07 -15.42
C HIS A 14 -4.26 9.40 -14.06
N ILE A 15 -3.15 9.09 -13.42
CA ILE A 15 -3.14 8.61 -12.04
C ILE A 15 -3.68 9.74 -11.16
N LYS A 16 -4.76 9.45 -10.41
CA LYS A 16 -5.31 10.39 -9.43
C LYS A 16 -4.60 10.17 -8.11
N GLU A 17 -4.06 11.25 -7.55
CA GLU A 17 -3.29 11.21 -6.32
C GLU A 17 -3.93 12.10 -5.25
N MET A 18 -3.74 11.72 -3.99
CA MET A 18 -4.13 12.50 -2.81
C MET A 18 -2.93 12.59 -1.88
N ASN A 19 -2.73 13.77 -1.28
CA ASN A 19 -1.65 14.02 -0.32
C ASN A 19 -2.24 14.34 1.05
N THR A 20 -1.57 13.88 2.12
CA THR A 20 -1.91 14.21 3.50
C THR A 20 -0.64 14.42 4.31
N SER A 21 -0.71 15.23 5.38
CA SER A 21 0.36 15.38 6.36
C SER A 21 -0.08 14.70 7.65
N LEU A 22 0.80 13.88 8.22
CA LEU A 22 0.55 13.12 9.44
C LEU A 22 1.61 13.47 10.48
N CYS A 23 1.20 13.57 11.73
CA CYS A 23 2.13 13.61 12.86
C CYS A 23 2.54 12.19 13.27
N ASP A 24 3.43 12.06 14.26
CA ASP A 24 3.98 10.79 14.74
C ASP A 24 2.88 9.74 15.03
N TRP A 25 1.94 10.04 15.93
CA TRP A 25 0.94 9.05 16.34
C TRP A 25 -0.02 8.65 15.20
N GLU A 26 -0.36 9.57 14.30
CA GLU A 26 -1.21 9.26 13.13
C GLU A 26 -0.45 8.35 12.16
N THR A 27 0.84 8.61 11.97
CA THR A 27 1.73 7.77 11.14
C THR A 27 1.81 6.37 11.73
N ARG A 28 2.00 6.24 13.06
CA ARG A 28 1.98 4.92 13.73
C ARG A 28 0.69 4.17 13.50
N MET A 29 -0.46 4.84 13.66
CA MET A 29 -1.77 4.22 13.43
C MET A 29 -1.91 3.71 11.98
N VAL A 30 -1.46 4.49 11.00
CA VAL A 30 -1.51 4.08 9.58
C VAL A 30 -0.58 2.91 9.31
N LEU A 31 0.68 2.96 9.76
CA LEU A 31 1.64 1.87 9.56
C LEU A 31 1.20 0.58 10.26
N GLU A 32 0.66 0.67 11.47
CA GLU A 32 0.13 -0.47 12.21
C GLU A 32 -1.09 -1.09 11.49
N ALA A 33 -2.01 -0.26 10.99
CA ALA A 33 -3.18 -0.72 10.25
C ALA A 33 -2.80 -1.44 8.96
N ILE A 34 -1.87 -0.88 8.18
CA ILE A 34 -1.37 -1.49 6.94
C ILE A 34 -0.65 -2.81 7.23
N THR A 35 0.13 -2.87 8.32
CA THR A 35 0.81 -4.11 8.73
C THR A 35 -0.19 -5.21 9.06
N ARG A 36 -1.22 -4.91 9.86
CA ARG A 36 -2.28 -5.86 10.21
C ARG A 36 -3.06 -6.34 9.00
N GLU A 37 -3.30 -5.46 8.04
CA GLU A 37 -4.01 -5.84 6.81
C GLU A 37 -3.16 -6.76 5.93
N ALA A 38 -1.86 -6.49 5.82
CA ALA A 38 -0.93 -7.40 5.13
C ALA A 38 -0.91 -8.79 5.79
N GLU A 39 -0.89 -8.86 7.13
CA GLU A 39 -0.97 -10.13 7.87
C GLU A 39 -2.28 -10.86 7.62
N ARG A 40 -3.41 -10.13 7.60
CA ARG A 40 -4.74 -10.69 7.31
C ARG A 40 -4.81 -11.28 5.90
N LEU A 41 -4.38 -10.53 4.90
CA LEU A 41 -4.39 -10.97 3.49
C LEU A 41 -3.47 -12.18 3.29
N LYS A 42 -2.28 -12.16 3.88
CA LYS A 42 -1.38 -13.31 3.87
C LYS A 42 -2.02 -14.54 4.50
N SER A 43 -2.72 -14.38 5.62
CA SER A 43 -3.45 -15.48 6.26
C SER A 43 -4.51 -16.07 5.34
N ILE A 44 -5.23 -15.26 4.56
CA ILE A 44 -6.22 -15.76 3.59
C ILE A 44 -5.53 -16.60 2.52
N CYS A 45 -4.44 -16.09 1.94
CA CYS A 45 -3.66 -16.83 0.95
C CYS A 45 -3.17 -18.20 1.46
N GLU A 46 -2.89 -18.32 2.75
CA GLU A 46 -2.37 -19.54 3.36
C GLU A 46 -3.46 -20.52 3.83
N THR A 47 -4.69 -20.04 4.06
CA THR A 47 -5.72 -20.82 4.77
C THR A 47 -7.03 -21.02 4.01
N SER A 48 -7.31 -20.22 2.98
CA SER A 48 -8.53 -20.40 2.19
C SER A 48 -8.41 -21.59 1.23
N GLU A 49 -9.54 -22.28 1.04
CA GLU A 49 -9.71 -23.34 0.05
C GLU A 49 -10.36 -22.82 -1.26
N ASP A 50 -10.77 -21.55 -1.28
CA ASP A 50 -11.33 -20.88 -2.45
C ASP A 50 -10.20 -20.24 -3.28
N GLU A 51 -9.97 -20.77 -4.48
CA GLU A 51 -8.90 -20.32 -5.37
C GLU A 51 -9.05 -18.86 -5.80
N ASP A 52 -10.29 -18.39 -6.00
CA ASP A 52 -10.55 -17.00 -6.40
C ASP A 52 -10.24 -16.06 -5.23
N GLU A 53 -10.61 -16.44 -4.00
CA GLU A 53 -10.30 -15.66 -2.79
C GLU A 53 -8.79 -15.57 -2.54
N VAL A 54 -8.05 -16.66 -2.77
CA VAL A 54 -6.58 -16.67 -2.66
C VAL A 54 -5.95 -15.76 -3.72
N ALA A 55 -6.45 -15.77 -4.95
CA ALA A 55 -5.94 -14.92 -6.02
C ALA A 55 -6.17 -13.43 -5.73
N ASP A 56 -7.38 -13.06 -5.29
CA ASP A 56 -7.73 -11.69 -4.94
C ASP A 56 -6.92 -11.21 -3.73
N ALA A 57 -6.85 -12.00 -2.65
CA ALA A 57 -6.06 -11.66 -1.47
C ALA A 57 -4.56 -11.53 -1.79
N GLY A 58 -4.04 -12.36 -2.70
CA GLY A 58 -2.66 -12.29 -3.17
C GLY A 58 -2.35 -10.98 -3.90
N ASN A 59 -3.25 -10.52 -4.76
CA ASN A 59 -3.11 -9.25 -5.47
C ASN A 59 -3.16 -8.07 -4.49
N ASP A 60 -4.16 -8.04 -3.62
CA ASP A 60 -4.30 -7.00 -2.60
C ASP A 60 -3.08 -6.96 -1.66
N TYR A 61 -2.53 -8.12 -1.29
CA TYR A 61 -1.35 -8.21 -0.44
C TYR A 61 -0.14 -7.51 -1.07
N LEU A 62 0.08 -7.70 -2.37
CA LEU A 62 1.19 -7.05 -3.09
C LEU A 62 1.03 -5.53 -3.11
N GLU A 63 -0.19 -5.02 -3.31
CA GLU A 63 -0.47 -3.58 -3.28
C GLU A 63 -0.23 -3.00 -1.88
N VAL A 64 -0.72 -3.69 -0.83
CA VAL A 64 -0.58 -3.28 0.56
C VAL A 64 0.89 -3.28 1.00
N ILE A 65 1.68 -4.29 0.64
CA ILE A 65 3.12 -4.33 0.96
C ILE A 65 3.88 -3.22 0.24
N GLY A 66 3.59 -2.97 -1.04
CA GLY A 66 4.21 -1.85 -1.76
C GLY A 66 3.90 -0.49 -1.12
N LEU A 67 2.66 -0.30 -0.65
CA LEU A 67 2.28 0.89 0.11
C LEU A 67 3.02 0.97 1.45
N LYS A 68 3.09 -0.15 2.18
CA LYS A 68 3.77 -0.27 3.48
C LYS A 68 5.24 0.13 3.35
N GLU A 69 5.98 -0.49 2.45
CA GLU A 69 7.41 -0.22 2.24
C GLU A 69 7.67 1.25 1.93
N ARG A 70 6.85 1.85 1.06
CA ARG A 70 6.97 3.26 0.72
C ARG A 70 6.73 4.17 1.93
N LEU A 71 5.66 3.94 2.69
CA LEU A 71 5.31 4.77 3.84
C LEU A 71 6.27 4.57 5.01
N GLU A 72 6.72 3.35 5.28
CA GLU A 72 7.72 3.06 6.32
C GLU A 72 9.03 3.79 6.04
N ASN A 73 9.53 3.74 4.81
CA ASN A 73 10.75 4.45 4.44
C ASN A 73 10.63 5.96 4.65
N GLN A 74 9.50 6.56 4.22
CA GLN A 74 9.22 7.98 4.43
C GLN A 74 9.09 8.33 5.93
N ALA A 75 8.41 7.47 6.69
CA ALA A 75 8.21 7.67 8.12
C ALA A 75 9.53 7.58 8.90
N ILE A 76 10.40 6.62 8.56
CA ILE A 76 11.71 6.45 9.19
C ILE A 76 12.59 7.68 8.91
N GLU A 77 12.53 8.25 7.71
CA GLU A 77 13.27 9.46 7.36
C GLU A 77 12.87 10.67 8.22
N VAL A 78 11.57 10.79 8.55
CA VAL A 78 11.02 11.94 9.30
C VAL A 78 11.08 11.75 10.82
N PHE A 79 10.73 10.56 11.31
CA PHE A 79 10.50 10.28 12.74
C PHE A 79 11.55 9.34 13.36
N GLY A 80 12.46 8.78 12.55
CA GLY A 80 13.44 7.79 12.99
C GLY A 80 12.87 6.37 13.10
N GLN A 81 13.73 5.40 13.42
CA GLN A 81 13.37 3.97 13.39
C GLN A 81 12.25 3.58 14.36
N GLU A 82 12.15 4.27 15.50
CA GLU A 82 11.14 3.98 16.53
C GLU A 82 9.70 4.11 16.02
N ILE A 83 9.46 4.74 14.86
CA ILE A 83 8.13 4.86 14.26
C ILE A 83 7.53 3.51 13.84
N THR A 84 8.37 2.49 13.62
CA THR A 84 7.97 1.12 13.25
C THR A 84 7.73 0.22 14.46
N ASN A 85 8.02 0.71 15.67
CA ASN A 85 7.77 -0.01 16.90
C ASN A 85 6.31 0.21 17.34
N PHE A 86 5.49 -0.83 17.19
CA PHE A 86 4.08 -0.83 17.62
C PHE A 86 3.87 -1.49 18.99
N SER A 87 4.95 -1.81 19.70
CA SER A 87 4.86 -2.37 21.05
C SER A 87 4.17 -1.39 21.99
N ARG A 88 3.34 -1.92 22.90
CA ARG A 88 2.74 -1.18 24.01
C ARG A 88 3.57 -1.28 25.28
N GLU A 89 4.73 -1.93 25.21
CA GLU A 89 5.67 -1.99 26.32
C GLU A 89 6.28 -0.60 26.54
N PRO A 90 6.45 -0.16 27.80
CA PRO A 90 7.16 1.08 28.08
C PRO A 90 8.60 0.98 27.57
N LEU A 91 9.04 2.01 26.84
CA LEU A 91 10.46 2.22 26.51
C LEU A 91 11.31 2.40 27.78
#